data_AF-A0A559IWP5-F1
#
_entry.id   AF-A0A559IWP5-F1
#
_cell.length_a   1.000
_cell.length_b   1.000
_cell.length_c   1.000
_cell.angle_alpha   90.00
_cell.angle_beta   90.00
_cell.angle_gamma   90.00
#
_symmetry.space_group_name_H-M   'P 1'
#
loop_
_entity.id
_entity.type
_entity.pdbx_description
1 polymer ?
#
loop_
_entity_poly.entity_id
_entity_poly.type
_entity_poly.pdbx_seq_one_letter_code
_entity_poly.pdbx_strand_id
1 'polypeptide(L)'
;MVNPVEFLTELRNSDKFITDIYTKGSCYKLFRILKLLYPHSIPYKCGNENDYYHVLTSIDNVFYDINGVVDPHLYVSIVPMLIEDQEEFEWYSYSRMWYIPDCEECPVMSAATAHPLEID
;
A
#
# COMPACT_ATOMS: atom_id res chain seq x y z
N MET A 1 -18.34 -5.69 -9.09
CA MET A 1 -16.99 -5.36 -8.61
C MET A 1 -16.75 -3.89 -8.90
N VAL A 2 -16.09 -3.17 -8.00
CA VAL A 2 -15.66 -1.77 -8.25
C VAL A 2 -14.60 -1.80 -9.36
N ASN A 3 -14.46 -0.72 -10.13
CA ASN A 3 -13.35 -0.60 -11.09
C ASN A 3 -12.03 -0.38 -10.31
N PRO A 4 -10.93 -1.10 -10.61
CA PRO A 4 -9.66 -0.91 -9.90
C PRO A 4 -9.15 0.53 -9.92
N VAL A 5 -9.24 1.21 -11.07
CA VAL A 5 -8.77 2.59 -11.24
C VAL A 5 -9.62 3.56 -10.42
N GLU A 6 -10.94 3.38 -10.40
CA GLU A 6 -11.84 4.20 -9.57
C GLU A 6 -11.52 4.01 -8.08
N PHE A 7 -11.40 2.77 -7.62
CA PHE A 7 -11.06 2.48 -6.23
C PHE A 7 -9.71 3.08 -5.82
N LEU A 8 -8.67 2.88 -6.64
CA LEU A 8 -7.33 3.41 -6.37
C LEU A 8 -7.31 4.94 -6.38
N THR A 9 -8.11 5.55 -7.25
CA THR A 9 -8.24 7.01 -7.32
C THR A 9 -8.91 7.56 -6.05
N GLU A 10 -10.03 6.97 -5.61
CA GLU A 10 -10.70 7.39 -4.37
C GLU A 10 -9.83 7.15 -3.14
N LEU A 11 -9.15 6.01 -3.06
CA LEU A 11 -8.22 5.71 -1.98
C LEU A 11 -7.06 6.72 -1.95
N ARG A 12 -6.42 6.98 -3.10
CA ARG A 12 -5.32 7.94 -3.19
C ARG A 12 -5.76 9.35 -2.80
N ASN A 13 -6.98 9.75 -3.16
CA ASN A 13 -7.50 11.08 -2.89
C ASN A 13 -8.07 11.23 -1.46
N SER A 14 -8.19 10.14 -0.70
CA SER A 14 -8.77 10.21 0.65
C SER A 14 -7.87 10.95 1.65
N ASP A 15 -6.56 10.90 1.44
CA ASP A 15 -5.57 11.62 2.26
C ASP A 15 -4.26 11.83 1.48
N LYS A 16 -3.60 12.98 1.69
CA LYS A 16 -2.37 13.38 0.99
C LYS A 16 -1.19 12.42 1.20
N PHE A 17 -1.20 11.64 2.28
CA PHE A 17 -0.13 10.69 2.61
C PHE A 17 -0.32 9.32 1.96
N ILE A 18 -1.47 9.03 1.33
CA ILE A 18 -1.79 7.68 0.83
C ILE A 18 -0.82 7.21 -0.25
N THR A 19 -0.47 8.07 -1.21
CA THR A 19 0.53 7.74 -2.23
C THR A 19 1.85 7.36 -1.59
N ASP A 20 2.30 8.14 -0.60
CA ASP A 20 3.56 7.91 0.10
C ASP A 20 3.54 6.60 0.90
N ILE A 21 2.46 6.33 1.63
CA ILE A 21 2.28 5.12 2.43
C ILE A 21 2.44 3.88 1.55
N TYR A 22 1.77 3.84 0.40
CA TYR A 22 1.74 2.66 -0.46
C TYR A 22 2.93 2.57 -1.43
N THR A 23 3.65 3.66 -1.69
CA THR A 23 4.90 3.60 -2.48
C THR A 23 6.15 3.38 -1.63
N LYS A 24 6.13 3.75 -0.34
CA LYS A 24 7.32 3.74 0.55
C LYS A 24 7.27 2.66 1.64
N GLY A 25 6.59 1.55 1.37
CA GLY A 25 6.68 0.36 2.23
C GLY A 25 5.39 -0.44 2.33
N SER A 26 4.22 0.17 2.13
CA SER A 26 2.94 -0.55 2.29
C SER A 26 2.38 -1.14 0.99
N CYS A 27 3.14 -1.21 -0.11
CA CYS A 27 2.66 -1.72 -1.41
C CYS A 27 2.07 -3.15 -1.30
N TYR A 28 2.65 -4.01 -0.46
CA TYR A 28 2.10 -5.35 -0.22
C TYR A 28 0.77 -5.32 0.55
N LYS A 29 0.59 -4.39 1.48
CA LYS A 29 -0.69 -4.17 2.17
C LYS A 29 -1.77 -3.70 1.19
N LEU A 30 -1.43 -2.87 0.20
CA LEU A 30 -2.36 -2.50 -0.87
C LEU A 30 -2.80 -3.74 -1.68
N PHE A 31 -1.86 -4.62 -2.04
CA PHE A 31 -2.19 -5.89 -2.67
C PHE A 31 -3.20 -6.69 -1.84
N ARG A 32 -3.03 -6.80 -0.52
CA ARG A 32 -3.99 -7.54 0.32
C ARG A 32 -5.40 -6.93 0.29
N ILE A 33 -5.51 -5.60 0.27
CA ILE A 33 -6.81 -4.92 0.11
C ILE A 33 -7.41 -5.26 -1.26
N LEU A 34 -6.62 -5.17 -2.33
CA LEU A 34 -7.07 -5.50 -3.68
C LEU A 34 -7.42 -6.99 -3.81
N LYS A 35 -6.74 -7.90 -3.13
CA LYS A 35 -7.04 -9.34 -3.11
C LYS A 35 -8.43 -9.64 -2.55
N LEU A 36 -8.91 -8.84 -1.58
CA LEU A 36 -10.27 -8.96 -1.06
C LEU A 36 -11.32 -8.51 -2.08
N LEU A 37 -11.03 -7.43 -2.83
CA LEU A 37 -11.94 -6.89 -3.85
C LEU A 37 -11.92 -7.69 -5.16
N TYR A 38 -10.77 -8.26 -5.49
CA TYR A 38 -10.47 -9.00 -6.72
C TYR A 38 -9.79 -10.33 -6.35
N PRO A 39 -10.56 -11.37 -5.97
CA PRO A 39 -10.01 -12.63 -5.45
C PRO A 39 -9.04 -13.36 -6.39
N HIS A 40 -9.09 -13.09 -7.69
CA HIS A 40 -8.19 -13.67 -8.69
C HIS A 40 -6.87 -12.88 -8.85
N SER A 41 -6.70 -11.76 -8.14
CA SER A 41 -5.49 -10.94 -8.28
C SER A 41 -4.23 -11.66 -7.80
N ILE A 42 -3.09 -11.30 -8.40
CA ILE A 42 -1.80 -11.95 -8.19
C ILE A 42 -0.75 -10.88 -7.83
N PRO A 43 0.04 -11.07 -6.76
CA PRO A 43 1.12 -10.15 -6.41
C PRO A 43 2.37 -10.42 -7.26
N TYR A 44 3.02 -9.36 -7.70
CA TYR A 44 4.30 -9.38 -8.40
C TYR A 44 5.29 -8.46 -7.68
N LYS A 45 6.52 -8.92 -7.50
CA LYS A 45 7.61 -8.08 -7.01
C LYS A 45 8.34 -7.49 -8.22
N CYS A 46 8.68 -6.21 -8.13
CA CYS A 46 9.33 -5.48 -9.21
C CYS A 46 10.47 -4.61 -8.68
N GLY A 47 11.42 -4.35 -9.58
CA GLY A 47 12.62 -3.57 -9.29
C GLY A 47 13.73 -3.82 -10.29
N ASN A 48 14.96 -3.89 -9.79
CA ASN A 48 16.15 -4.18 -10.57
C ASN A 48 16.45 -5.69 -10.56
N GLU A 49 17.42 -6.15 -11.36
CA GLU A 49 17.73 -7.58 -11.55
C GLU A 49 18.04 -8.36 -10.24
N ASN A 50 18.41 -7.67 -9.16
CA ASN A 50 18.74 -8.27 -7.86
C ASN A 50 18.16 -7.51 -6.65
N ASP A 51 17.29 -6.53 -6.89
CA ASP A 51 16.73 -5.70 -5.81
C ASP A 51 15.27 -5.37 -6.12
N TYR A 52 14.38 -6.05 -5.41
CA TYR A 52 12.93 -5.88 -5.53
C TYR A 52 12.45 -4.96 -4.40
N TYR A 53 11.98 -3.78 -4.77
CA TYR A 53 11.60 -2.74 -3.82
C TYR A 53 10.12 -2.35 -3.86
N HIS A 54 9.34 -2.92 -4.78
CA HIS A 54 7.93 -2.60 -4.94
C HIS A 54 7.07 -3.82 -5.32
N VAL A 55 5.79 -3.76 -4.96
CA VAL A 55 4.80 -4.80 -5.27
C VAL A 55 3.72 -4.23 -6.18
N LEU A 56 3.51 -4.89 -7.32
CA LEU A 56 2.40 -4.64 -8.24
C LEU A 56 1.33 -5.69 -8.04
N THR A 57 0.07 -5.29 -8.18
CA THR A 57 -1.06 -6.23 -8.21
C THR A 57 -1.48 -6.44 -9.66
N SER A 58 -1.47 -7.69 -10.12
CA SER A 58 -2.07 -8.06 -11.41
C SER A 58 -3.54 -8.39 -11.24
N ILE A 59 -4.41 -7.74 -12.02
CA ILE A 59 -5.86 -7.99 -12.11
C ILE A 59 -6.16 -8.09 -13.61
N ASP A 60 -6.71 -9.21 -14.06
CA ASP A 60 -7.02 -9.47 -15.48
C ASP A 60 -5.86 -9.13 -16.45
N ASN A 61 -4.62 -9.51 -16.08
CA ASN A 61 -3.37 -9.24 -16.82
C ASN A 61 -2.95 -7.76 -16.93
N VAL A 62 -3.57 -6.87 -16.15
CA VAL A 62 -3.15 -5.46 -16.02
C VAL A 62 -2.47 -5.27 -14.66
N PHE A 63 -1.37 -4.52 -14.63
CA PHE A 63 -0.64 -4.22 -13.40
C PHE A 63 -1.13 -2.92 -12.77
N TYR A 64 -1.26 -2.95 -11.45
CA TYR A 64 -1.71 -1.83 -10.64
C TYR A 64 -0.82 -1.59 -9.43
N ASP A 65 -0.67 -0.31 -9.08
CA ASP A 65 -0.20 0.20 -7.80
C ASP A 65 -1.16 1.30 -7.30
N ILE A 66 -0.77 2.08 -6.28
CA ILE A 66 -1.60 3.19 -5.78
C ILE A 66 -1.80 4.32 -6.81
N ASN A 67 -0.93 4.42 -7.82
CA ASN A 67 -1.01 5.42 -8.87
C ASN A 67 -2.00 5.02 -9.98
N GLY A 68 -2.43 3.76 -10.02
CA GLY A 68 -3.41 3.25 -10.97
C GLY A 68 -2.78 2.19 -11.85
N VAL A 69 -2.97 2.28 -13.17
CA VAL A 69 -2.39 1.34 -14.12
C VAL A 69 -0.89 1.62 -14.26
N VAL A 70 -0.10 0.55 -14.21
CA VAL A 70 1.35 0.59 -14.30
C VAL A 70 1.80 -0.02 -15.63
N ASP A 71 2.68 0.71 -16.34
CA ASP A 71 3.38 0.18 -17.49
C ASP A 71 4.53 -0.74 -17.01
N PRO A 72 4.51 -2.05 -17.32
CA PRO A 72 5.55 -2.98 -16.90
C PRO A 72 6.95 -2.63 -17.45
N HIS A 73 7.05 -1.85 -18.52
CA HIS A 73 8.32 -1.41 -19.09
C HIS A 73 9.08 -0.40 -18.21
N LEU A 74 8.44 0.12 -17.16
CA LEU A 74 9.09 1.00 -16.18
C LEU A 74 10.02 0.26 -15.22
N TYR A 75 9.97 -1.07 -15.19
CA TYR A 75 10.79 -1.91 -14.33
C TYR A 75 11.70 -2.82 -15.14
N VAL A 76 12.91 -3.06 -14.62
CA VAL A 76 13.87 -3.97 -15.24
C VAL A 76 13.46 -5.42 -15.02
N SER A 77 12.94 -5.74 -13.83
CA SER A 77 12.46 -7.08 -13.47
C SER A 77 11.07 -6.99 -12.84
N ILE A 78 10.16 -7.85 -13.30
CA ILE A 78 8.83 -8.08 -12.73
C ILE A 78 8.62 -9.59 -12.69
N VAL A 79 8.47 -10.15 -11.48
CA VAL A 79 8.29 -11.59 -11.30
C VAL A 79 7.15 -11.87 -10.33
N PRO A 80 6.37 -12.96 -10.52
CA PRO A 80 5.35 -13.36 -9.55
C PRO A 80 5.99 -13.54 -8.17
N MET A 81 5.30 -13.08 -7.12
CA MET A 81 5.78 -13.30 -5.75
C MET A 81 5.50 -14.72 -5.30
N LEU A 82 6.54 -15.39 -4.78
CA LEU A 82 6.38 -16.65 -4.07
C LEU A 82 5.80 -16.39 -2.67
N ILE A 83 5.39 -17.46 -1.97
CA ILE A 83 4.82 -17.33 -0.62
C ILE A 83 5.88 -16.79 0.36
N GLU A 84 7.13 -17.20 0.21
CA GLU A 84 8.23 -16.77 1.05
C GLU A 84 8.54 -15.27 0.87
N ASP A 85 8.40 -14.76 -0.36
CA ASP A 85 8.55 -13.33 -0.65
C ASP A 85 7.45 -12.49 0.03
N GLN A 86 6.25 -13.05 0.16
CA GLN A 86 5.12 -12.35 0.75
C GLN A 86 5.31 -12.09 2.24
N GLU A 87 5.94 -13.03 2.96
CA GLU A 87 6.28 -12.86 4.38
C GLU A 87 7.33 -11.76 4.57
N GLU A 88 8.33 -11.71 3.70
CA GLU A 88 9.36 -10.67 3.70
C GLU A 88 8.77 -9.27 3.46
N PHE A 89 7.92 -9.12 2.43
CA PHE A 89 7.29 -7.84 2.12
C PHE A 89 6.25 -7.41 3.17
N GLU A 90 5.57 -8.35 3.84
CA GLU A 90 4.73 -8.05 5.01
C GLU A 90 5.58 -7.46 6.13
N TRP A 91 6.72 -8.08 6.46
CA TRP A 91 7.64 -7.57 7.47
C TRP A 91 8.24 -6.20 7.10
N TYR A 92 8.67 -6.02 5.86
CA TYR A 92 9.16 -4.72 5.37
C TYR A 92 8.12 -3.61 5.51
N SER A 93 6.84 -3.94 5.29
CA SER A 93 5.73 -2.99 5.45
C SER A 93 5.53 -2.49 6.89
N TYR A 94 6.09 -3.16 7.89
CA TYR A 94 6.08 -2.70 9.29
C TYR A 94 7.38 -2.00 9.68
N SER A 95 8.52 -2.47 9.17
CA SER A 95 9.83 -1.93 9.54
C SER A 95 10.19 -0.61 8.85
N ARG A 96 9.62 -0.32 7.68
CA ARG A 96 9.81 0.93 6.93
C ARG A 96 8.65 1.91 7.05
N MET A 97 7.76 1.77 8.03
CA MET A 97 6.75 2.79 8.27
C MET A 97 7.42 4.02 8.92
N TRP A 98 8.11 4.79 8.09
CA TRP A 98 8.78 6.02 8.45
C TRP A 98 7.74 7.12 8.63
N TYR A 99 7.88 7.82 9.76
CA TYR A 99 7.28 9.10 10.13
C TYR A 99 6.37 9.70 9.05
N ILE A 100 5.05 9.49 9.19
CA ILE A 100 4.08 10.39 8.56
C ILE A 100 4.27 11.72 9.29
N PRO A 101 4.66 12.81 8.58
CA PRO A 101 4.78 14.12 9.21
C PRO A 101 3.48 14.45 9.94
N ASP A 102 3.59 15.16 11.06
CA ASP A 102 2.39 15.63 11.78
C ASP A 102 1.46 16.30 10.76
N CYS A 103 0.25 15.76 10.64
CA CYS A 103 -0.72 16.31 9.71
C CYS A 103 -1.17 17.66 10.27
N GLU A 104 -0.75 18.76 9.63
CA GLU A 104 -1.10 20.13 10.03
C GLU A 104 -2.62 20.37 10.11
N GLU A 105 -3.41 19.55 9.42
CA GLU A 105 -4.87 19.63 9.34
C GLU A 105 -5.57 18.71 10.36
N CYS A 106 -4.90 17.67 10.87
CA CYS A 106 -5.47 16.85 11.92
C CYS A 106 -5.28 17.57 13.25
N PRO A 107 -6.34 17.87 14.02
CA PRO A 107 -6.16 18.36 15.37
C PRO A 107 -5.37 17.30 16.12
N VAL A 108 -4.15 17.64 16.53
CA VAL A 108 -3.40 16.82 17.46
C VAL A 108 -4.30 16.69 18.67
N MET A 109 -4.93 15.54 18.87
CA MET A 109 -5.56 15.25 20.15
C MET A 109 -4.41 15.17 21.14
N SER A 110 -4.06 16.32 21.72
CA SER A 110 -3.17 16.34 22.86
C SER A 110 -3.77 15.37 23.86
N ALA A 111 -2.97 14.42 24.35
CA ALA A 111 -3.40 13.46 25.37
C ALA A 111 -3.90 14.14 26.67
N ALA A 112 -3.91 15.46 26.73
CA ALA A 112 -4.36 16.29 27.84
C ALA A 112 -5.89 16.45 27.94
N THR A 113 -6.70 15.98 26.98
CA THR A 113 -8.17 16.03 27.08
C THR A 113 -8.83 14.66 27.25
N ALA A 114 -8.09 13.65 27.73
CA ALA A 114 -8.74 12.50 28.35
C ALA A 114 -9.38 13.00 29.67
N HIS A 115 -10.69 13.24 29.64
CA HIS A 115 -11.48 13.46 30.85
C HIS A 115 -11.10 12.40 31.90
N PRO A 116 -10.90 12.76 33.18
CA PRO A 116 -10.78 11.76 34.22
C PRO A 116 -12.07 10.95 34.19
N LEU A 117 -11.96 9.62 34.13
CA LEU A 117 -13.07 8.74 34.44
C LEU A 117 -13.50 9.09 35.86
N GLU A 118 -14.67 9.72 36.01
CA GLU A 118 -15.36 9.75 37.30
C GLU A 118 -15.72 8.30 37.62
N ILE A 119 -15.01 7.76 38.60
CA ILE A 119 -15.32 6.48 39.22
C ILE A 119 -16.35 6.83 40.29
N ASP A 120 -17.61 6.47 40.04
CA ASP A 120 -18.65 6.34 41.07
C ASP A 120 -18.59 4.93 41.69
#